data_AF-A0A955KYS5-F1
#
_entry.id   AF-A0A955KYS5-F1
#
_cell.length_a   1.000
_cell.length_b   1.000
_cell.length_c   1.000
_cell.angle_alpha   90.00
_cell.angle_beta   90.00
_cell.angle_gamma   90.00
#
_symmetry.space_group_name_H-M   'P 1'
#
loop_
_entity.id
_entity.type
_entity.pdbx_description
1 polymer ?
#
loop_
_entity_poly.entity_id
_entity_poly.type
_entity_poly.pdbx_seq_one_letter_code
_entity_poly.pdbx_strand_id
1 'polypeptide(L)'
;MLIIFATFIPFELMANITQGDYTFVVSDAIQSQYPELVKLVLGSQSLDNTQKQYWFDILPSMSDDQIDRLFDILDTEKRKLEELDAKYEEEVREINEKHFIEWQTLKAKEQKEIIQNQEKNDKQASGDAAEDAINLLNNL
;
A
#
# COMPACT_ATOMS: atom_id res chain seq x y z
N MET A 1 -59.50 14.67 36.52
CA MET A 1 -58.20 15.07 35.97
C MET A 1 -57.23 13.91 36.24
N LEU A 2 -56.91 13.12 35.23
CA LEU A 2 -56.00 11.98 35.35
C LEU A 2 -54.77 12.33 34.50
N ILE A 3 -53.64 12.57 35.18
CA ILE A 3 -52.36 12.84 34.51
C ILE A 3 -51.76 11.47 34.18
N ILE A 4 -51.83 11.08 32.91
CA ILE A 4 -51.12 9.92 32.39
C ILE A 4 -49.65 10.34 32.26
N PHE A 5 -48.78 9.82 33.13
CA PHE A 5 -47.34 9.89 32.92
C PHE A 5 -47.02 8.97 31.73
N ALA A 6 -46.82 9.56 30.56
CA ALA A 6 -46.21 8.87 29.44
C ALA A 6 -44.76 8.57 29.84
N THR A 7 -44.47 7.31 30.18
CA THR A 7 -43.10 6.81 30.24
C THR A 7 -42.52 6.94 28.84
N PHE A 8 -41.62 7.90 28.65
CA PHE A 8 -40.85 8.08 27.43
C PHE A 8 -40.00 6.83 27.24
N ILE A 9 -40.44 5.92 26.37
CA ILE A 9 -39.61 4.82 25.90
C ILE A 9 -38.62 5.46 24.93
N PRO A 10 -37.30 5.46 25.19
CA PRO A 10 -36.34 5.92 24.20
C PRO A 10 -36.43 4.97 23.01
N PHE A 11 -36.91 5.48 21.88
CA PHE A 11 -36.82 4.79 20.61
C PHE A 11 -35.35 4.83 20.21
N GLU A 12 -34.62 3.72 20.39
CA GLU A 12 -33.26 3.60 19.89
C GLU A 12 -33.30 3.69 18.35
N LEU A 13 -32.87 4.83 17.83
CA LEU A 13 -32.68 4.99 16.40
C LEU A 13 -31.43 4.20 16.00
N MET A 14 -31.64 3.27 15.06
CA MET A 14 -30.59 2.46 14.47
C MET A 14 -30.23 3.07 13.12
N ALA A 15 -28.96 3.39 12.92
CA ALA A 15 -28.45 3.81 11.63
C ALA A 15 -27.80 2.64 10.90
N ASN A 16 -28.05 2.58 9.60
CA ASN A 16 -27.55 1.54 8.72
C ASN A 16 -26.29 2.03 8.00
N ILE A 17 -25.20 1.28 8.09
CA ILE A 17 -23.94 1.55 7.38
C ILE A 17 -23.72 0.42 6.38
N THR A 18 -23.64 0.72 5.09
CA THR A 18 -23.42 -0.30 4.05
C THR A 18 -21.96 -0.33 3.60
N GLN A 19 -21.36 -1.51 3.57
CA GLN A 19 -20.02 -1.76 3.05
C GLN A 19 -20.06 -2.98 2.11
N GLY A 20 -19.93 -2.72 0.81
CA GLY A 20 -20.15 -3.75 -0.22
C GLY A 20 -21.59 -4.27 -0.17
N ASP A 21 -21.74 -5.59 -0.08
CA ASP A 21 -23.04 -6.27 -0.04
C ASP A 21 -23.61 -6.43 1.38
N TYR A 22 -22.89 -5.94 2.40
CA TYR A 22 -23.30 -6.08 3.81
C TYR A 22 -23.76 -4.74 4.38
N THR A 23 -24.84 -4.78 5.18
CA THR A 23 -25.37 -3.62 5.90
C THR A 23 -25.28 -3.87 7.39
N PHE A 24 -24.50 -3.03 8.06
CA PHE A 24 -24.36 -3.01 9.51
C PHE A 24 -25.47 -2.16 10.13
N VAL A 25 -26.01 -2.64 11.24
CA VAL A 25 -26.96 -1.91 12.08
C VAL A 25 -26.20 -1.40 13.29
N VAL A 26 -26.08 -0.09 13.42
CA VAL A 26 -25.32 0.54 14.51
C VAL A 26 -26.18 1.62 15.15
N SER A 27 -26.31 1.61 16.47
CA SER A 27 -27.12 2.60 17.17
C SER A 27 -26.56 4.01 16.99
N ASP A 28 -27.45 4.99 16.87
CA ASP A 28 -27.07 6.41 16.72
C ASP A 28 -26.23 6.91 17.91
N ALA A 29 -26.51 6.37 19.11
CA ALA A 29 -25.76 6.68 20.32
C ALA A 29 -24.30 6.26 20.19
N ILE A 30 -24.02 5.04 19.72
CA ILE A 30 -22.65 4.55 19.54
C ILE A 30 -21.94 5.32 18.43
N GLN A 31 -22.62 5.61 17.32
CA GLN A 31 -22.03 6.41 16.24
C GLN A 31 -21.67 7.83 16.70
N SER A 32 -22.51 8.43 17.54
CA SER A 32 -22.26 9.78 18.06
C SER A 32 -21.20 9.81 19.16
N GLN A 33 -21.16 8.81 20.03
CA GLN A 33 -20.24 8.79 21.18
C GLN A 33 -18.86 8.26 20.81
N TYR A 34 -18.79 7.25 19.95
CA TYR A 34 -17.55 6.56 19.60
C TYR A 34 -17.33 6.49 18.08
N PRO A 35 -17.33 7.64 17.36
CA PRO A 35 -17.21 7.65 15.89
C PRO A 35 -15.91 7.02 15.39
N GLU A 36 -14.80 7.20 16.11
CA GLU A 36 -13.52 6.60 15.74
C GLU A 36 -13.49 5.08 15.98
N LEU A 37 -14.11 4.61 17.07
CA LEU A 37 -14.22 3.17 17.32
C LEU A 37 -15.07 2.49 16.24
N VAL A 38 -16.16 3.13 15.80
CA VAL A 38 -16.97 2.62 14.69
C VAL A 38 -16.13 2.47 13.41
N LYS A 39 -15.30 3.47 13.09
CA LYS A 39 -14.36 3.37 11.95
C LYS A 39 -13.36 2.24 12.13
N LEU A 40 -12.81 2.06 13.33
CA LEU A 40 -11.85 1.00 13.64
C LEU A 40 -12.48 -0.39 13.50
N VAL A 41 -13.69 -0.60 14.02
CA VAL A 41 -14.41 -1.88 13.88
C VAL A 41 -14.70 -2.17 12.41
N LEU A 42 -15.21 -1.20 11.64
CA LEU A 42 -15.48 -1.36 10.20
C LEU A 42 -14.20 -1.62 9.38
N GLY A 43 -13.11 -0.95 9.74
CA GLY A 43 -11.82 -1.01 9.05
C GLY A 43 -10.92 -2.18 9.46
N SER A 44 -11.21 -2.86 10.58
CA SER A 44 -10.43 -4.00 11.04
C SER A 44 -10.42 -5.12 10.00
N GLN A 45 -9.21 -5.61 9.71
CA GLN A 45 -8.98 -6.74 8.79
C GLN A 45 -9.05 -8.08 9.53
N SER A 46 -8.90 -8.05 10.86
CA SER A 46 -9.03 -9.24 11.72
C SER A 46 -10.49 -9.66 11.96
N LEU A 47 -11.45 -8.81 11.62
CA LEU A 47 -12.89 -9.04 11.81
C LEU A 47 -13.63 -9.26 10.48
N ASP A 48 -14.44 -10.30 10.41
CA ASP A 48 -15.43 -10.46 9.34
C ASP A 48 -16.70 -9.63 9.61
N ASN A 49 -17.61 -9.56 8.63
CA ASN A 49 -18.83 -8.76 8.74
C ASN A 49 -19.75 -9.22 9.89
N THR A 50 -19.80 -10.52 10.18
CA THR A 50 -20.62 -11.05 11.27
C THR A 50 -20.04 -10.65 12.62
N GLN A 51 -18.71 -10.70 12.76
CA GLN A 51 -18.00 -10.29 13.97
C GLN A 51 -18.11 -8.77 14.17
N LYS A 52 -18.01 -7.98 13.11
CA LYS A 52 -18.22 -6.53 13.15
C LYS A 52 -19.61 -6.19 13.66
N GLN A 53 -20.66 -6.84 13.13
CA GLN A 53 -22.02 -6.66 13.62
C GLN A 53 -22.14 -7.06 15.10
N TYR A 54 -21.57 -8.20 15.48
CA TYR A 54 -21.56 -8.65 16.88
C TYR A 54 -20.94 -7.62 17.83
N TRP A 55 -19.82 -7.00 17.44
CA TRP A 55 -19.22 -5.92 18.24
C TRP A 55 -20.17 -4.72 18.40
N PHE A 56 -20.87 -4.31 17.34
CA PHE A 56 -21.89 -3.25 17.44
C PHE A 56 -23.06 -3.62 18.34
N ASP A 57 -23.48 -4.88 18.34
CA ASP A 57 -24.58 -5.37 19.16
C ASP A 57 -24.21 -5.38 20.66
N ILE A 58 -22.95 -5.66 21.01
CA ILE A 58 -22.51 -5.74 22.41
C ILE A 58 -21.97 -4.41 22.96
N LEU A 59 -21.57 -3.48 22.10
CA LEU A 59 -21.02 -2.17 22.47
C LEU A 59 -21.86 -1.41 23.52
N PRO A 60 -23.20 -1.34 23.41
CA PRO A 60 -24.05 -0.67 24.41
C PRO A 60 -24.01 -1.30 25.81
N SER A 61 -23.54 -2.55 25.93
CA SER A 61 -23.46 -3.28 27.20
C SER A 61 -22.05 -3.27 27.83
N MET A 62 -21.05 -2.74 27.14
CA MET A 62 -19.67 -2.68 27.63
C MET A 62 -19.48 -1.51 28.59
N SER A 63 -18.58 -1.68 29.57
CA SER A 63 -18.11 -0.58 30.41
C SER A 63 -17.07 0.27 29.67
N ASP A 64 -16.87 1.51 30.11
CA ASP A 64 -15.86 2.42 29.54
C ASP A 64 -14.46 1.76 29.45
N ASP A 65 -14.00 1.12 30.52
CA ASP A 65 -12.69 0.41 30.54
C ASP A 65 -12.59 -0.71 29.48
N GLN A 66 -13.72 -1.32 29.10
CA GLN A 66 -13.75 -2.38 28.07
C GLN A 66 -13.73 -1.76 26.69
N ILE A 67 -14.43 -0.63 26.51
CA ILE A 67 -14.44 0.16 25.28
C ILE A 67 -13.04 0.70 25.00
N ASP A 68 -12.37 1.26 26.00
CA ASP A 68 -10.99 1.77 25.88
C ASP A 68 -10.02 0.65 25.47
N ARG A 69 -10.12 -0.53 26.09
CA ARG A 69 -9.29 -1.68 25.71
C ARG A 69 -9.56 -2.14 24.29
N LEU A 70 -10.82 -2.18 23.86
CA LEU A 70 -11.17 -2.54 22.48
C LEU A 70 -10.58 -1.52 21.51
N PHE A 71 -10.70 -0.24 21.82
CA PHE A 71 -10.11 0.85 21.03
C PHE A 71 -8.61 0.66 20.89
N ASP A 72 -7.88 0.48 21.99
CA ASP A 72 -6.42 0.29 21.99
C ASP A 72 -5.98 -0.92 21.15
N ILE A 73 -6.73 -2.02 21.22
CA ILE A 73 -6.45 -3.23 20.43
C ILE A 73 -6.58 -2.93 18.94
N LEU A 74 -7.69 -2.32 18.53
CA LEU A 74 -7.96 -2.04 17.12
C LEU A 74 -7.09 -0.92 16.55
N ASP A 75 -6.76 0.11 17.35
CA ASP A 75 -5.81 1.16 16.96
C ASP A 75 -4.40 0.58 16.78
N THR A 76 -3.99 -0.32 17.67
CA THR A 76 -2.71 -1.03 17.54
C THR A 76 -2.68 -1.93 16.31
N GLU A 77 -3.78 -2.64 16.00
CA GLU A 77 -3.91 -3.40 14.75
C GLU A 77 -3.68 -2.48 13.54
N LYS A 78 -4.44 -1.38 13.46
CA LYS A 78 -4.36 -0.41 12.37
C LYS A 78 -2.94 0.10 12.19
N ARG A 79 -2.30 0.59 13.26
CA ARG A 79 -0.94 1.14 13.20
C ARG A 79 0.09 0.12 12.73
N LYS A 80 -0.01 -1.13 13.19
CA LYS A 80 0.92 -2.19 12.75
C LYS A 80 0.74 -2.52 11.27
N LEU A 81 -0.48 -2.47 10.76
CA LEU A 81 -0.75 -2.65 9.33
C LEU A 81 -0.19 -1.48 8.52
N GLU A 82 -0.40 -0.23 8.95
CA GLU A 82 0.16 0.96 8.31
C GLU A 82 1.71 0.94 8.31
N GLU A 83 2.33 0.55 9.42
CA GLU A 83 3.78 0.38 9.52
C GLU A 83 4.30 -0.71 8.57
N LEU A 84 3.56 -1.82 8.43
CA LEU A 84 3.91 -2.92 7.55
C LEU A 84 3.78 -2.51 6.07
N ASP A 85 2.69 -1.83 5.71
CA ASP A 85 2.44 -1.35 4.36
C ASP A 85 3.52 -0.34 3.93
N ALA A 86 3.87 0.61 4.80
CA ALA A 86 4.93 1.58 4.54
C ALA A 86 6.28 0.89 4.28
N LYS A 87 6.60 -0.15 5.06
CA LYS A 87 7.81 -0.94 4.87
C LYS A 87 7.83 -1.66 3.52
N TYR A 88 6.71 -2.27 3.12
CA TYR A 88 6.62 -2.93 1.82
C TYR A 88 6.71 -1.96 0.65
N GLU A 89 6.10 -0.77 0.76
CA GLU A 89 6.23 0.27 -0.26
C GLU A 89 7.68 0.75 -0.43
N GLU A 90 8.42 0.86 0.67
CA GLU A 90 9.84 1.19 0.66
C GLU A 90 10.67 0.07 0.00
N GLU A 91 10.46 -1.19 0.40
CA GLU A 91 11.16 -2.34 -0.20
C GLU A 91 10.91 -2.44 -1.71
N VAL A 92 9.66 -2.21 -2.17
CA VAL A 92 9.32 -2.18 -3.61
C VAL A 92 10.05 -1.05 -4.34
N ARG A 93 10.15 0.13 -3.72
CA ARG A 93 10.86 1.28 -4.29
C ARG A 93 12.34 1.01 -4.46
N GLU A 94 12.99 0.46 -3.43
CA GLU A 94 14.41 0.10 -3.48
C GLU A 94 14.72 -0.93 -4.56
N ILE A 95 13.87 -1.97 -4.68
CA ILE A 95 14.01 -3.00 -5.71
C ILE A 95 13.88 -2.38 -7.11
N ASN A 96 12.89 -1.53 -7.33
CA ASN A 96 12.68 -0.86 -8.62
C ASN A 96 13.86 0.04 -8.99
N GLU A 97 14.38 0.81 -8.04
CA GLU A 97 15.54 1.67 -8.26
C GLU A 97 16.79 0.86 -8.59
N LYS A 98 17.05 -0.22 -7.85
CA LYS A 98 18.17 -1.12 -8.11
C LYS A 98 18.12 -1.70 -9.52
N HIS A 99 16.97 -2.25 -9.92
CA HIS A 99 16.81 -2.82 -11.26
C HIS A 99 16.95 -1.78 -12.37
N PHE A 100 16.49 -0.55 -12.14
CA PHE A 100 16.67 0.54 -13.09
C PHE A 100 18.15 0.89 -13.28
N ILE A 101 18.91 1.01 -12.18
CA ILE A 101 20.36 1.30 -12.22
C ILE A 101 21.13 0.15 -12.88
N GLU A 102 20.80 -1.10 -12.54
CA GLU A 102 21.41 -2.29 -13.15
C GLU A 102 21.20 -2.30 -14.67
N TRP A 103 19.98 -2.03 -15.14
CA TRP A 103 19.66 -1.98 -16.55
C TRP A 103 20.40 -0.84 -17.29
N GLN A 104 20.49 0.34 -16.68
CA GLN A 104 21.28 1.43 -17.25
C GLN A 104 22.76 1.07 -17.35
N THR A 105 23.30 0.41 -16.32
CA THR A 105 24.71 -0.01 -16.29
C THR A 105 25.01 -1.04 -17.36
N LEU A 106 24.12 -2.03 -17.55
CA LEU A 106 24.23 -3.02 -18.62
C LEU A 106 24.21 -2.35 -19.99
N LYS A 107 23.27 -1.44 -20.25
CA LYS A 107 23.21 -0.69 -21.50
C LYS A 107 24.47 0.15 -21.77
N ALA A 108 24.97 0.85 -20.76
CA ALA A 108 26.18 1.63 -20.89
C ALA A 108 27.40 0.74 -21.23
N LYS A 109 27.46 -0.46 -20.63
CA LYS A 109 28.49 -1.44 -20.92
C LYS A 109 28.38 -1.98 -22.36
N GLU A 110 27.19 -2.37 -22.81
CA GLU A 110 26.94 -2.80 -24.19
C GLU A 110 27.34 -1.71 -25.20
N GLN A 111 26.94 -0.47 -24.96
CA GLN A 111 27.31 0.66 -25.82
C GLN A 111 28.81 0.87 -25.89
N LYS A 112 29.51 0.76 -24.74
CA LYS A 112 30.97 0.87 -24.68
C LYS A 112 31.65 -0.26 -25.47
N GLU A 113 31.16 -1.48 -25.36
CA GLU A 113 31.69 -2.63 -26.12
C GLU A 113 31.50 -2.45 -27.64
N ILE A 114 30.34 -1.92 -28.07
CA ILE A 114 30.08 -1.59 -29.47
C ILE A 114 31.09 -0.55 -29.99
N ILE A 115 31.27 0.55 -29.26
CA ILE A 115 32.21 1.62 -29.65
C ILE A 115 33.64 1.07 -29.72
N GLN A 116 34.07 0.28 -28.73
CA GLN A 116 35.40 -0.30 -28.73
C GLN A 116 35.65 -1.26 -29.90
N ASN A 117 34.65 -2.06 -30.28
CA ASN A 117 34.76 -2.94 -31.45
C ASN A 117 34.78 -2.15 -32.76
N GLN A 118 33.98 -1.08 -32.88
CA GLN A 118 34.04 -0.16 -34.03
C GLN A 118 35.42 0.50 -34.15
N GLU A 119 35.96 1.05 -33.06
CA GLU A 119 37.30 1.67 -33.07
C GLU A 119 38.42 0.69 -33.43
N LYS A 120 38.33 -0.57 -32.98
CA LYS A 120 39.29 -1.62 -33.36
C LYS A 120 39.20 -1.92 -34.85
N ASN A 121 37.98 -2.10 -35.38
CA ASN A 121 37.76 -2.38 -36.79
C ASN A 121 38.24 -1.22 -37.68
N ASP A 122 37.98 0.03 -37.29
CA ASP A 122 38.42 1.22 -38.04
C ASP A 122 39.95 1.38 -38.07
N LYS A 123 40.62 1.10 -36.93
CA LYS A 123 42.09 1.10 -36.86
C LYS A 123 42.70 -0.01 -37.69
N GLN A 124 42.08 -1.19 -37.73
CA GLN A 124 42.54 -2.33 -38.50
C GLN A 124 42.38 -2.06 -40.00
N ALA A 125 41.21 -1.58 -40.44
CA ALA A 125 40.98 -1.18 -41.83
C ALA A 125 41.91 -0.05 -42.30
N SER A 126 42.22 0.92 -41.43
CA SER A 126 43.18 1.99 -41.73
C SER A 126 44.62 1.47 -41.83
N GLY A 127 44.99 0.48 -41.01
CA GLY A 127 46.29 -0.18 -41.06
C GLY A 127 46.48 -0.97 -42.35
N ASP A 128 45.50 -1.81 -42.69
CA ASP A 128 45.51 -2.61 -43.91
C ASP A 128 45.61 -1.71 -45.16
N ALA A 129 44.83 -0.61 -45.20
CA ALA A 129 44.89 0.36 -46.30
C ALA A 129 46.24 1.09 -46.40
N ALA A 130 46.91 1.35 -45.28
CA ALA A 130 48.23 1.96 -45.26
C ALA A 130 49.32 0.99 -45.75
N GLU A 131 49.21 -0.28 -45.37
CA GLU A 131 50.12 -1.35 -45.81
C GLU A 131 50.00 -1.61 -47.31
N ASP A 132 48.78 -1.66 -47.84
CA ASP A 132 48.51 -1.77 -49.28
C ASP A 132 49.10 -0.60 -50.08
N ALA A 133 48.95 0.63 -49.56
CA ALA A 133 49.52 1.82 -50.20
C ALA A 133 51.07 1.79 -50.22
N ILE A 134 51.71 1.32 -49.14
CA ILE A 134 53.17 1.16 -49.07
C ILE A 134 53.65 0.08 -50.06
N ASN A 135 52.95 -1.04 -50.16
CA ASN A 135 53.29 -2.12 -51.09
C ASN A 135 53.17 -1.68 -52.55
N LEU A 136 52.21 -0.82 -52.89
CA LEU A 136 52.10 -0.24 -54.24
C LEU A 136 53.32 0.64 -54.58
N LEU A 137 53.79 1.45 -53.64
CA LEU A 137 54.93 2.35 -53.83
C LEU A 137 56.26 1.60 -53.99
N ASN A 138 56.44 0.48 -53.31
CA ASN A 138 57.66 -0.33 -53.38
C ASN A 138 57.80 -1.16 -54.68
N ASN A 139 56.72 -1.31 -55.45
CA ASN A 139 56.70 -2.07 -56.71
C ASN A 139 56.75 -1.17 -57.96
N LEU A 140 57.06 0.13 -57.80
CA LEU A 140 57.31 1.12 -58.85
C LEU A 140 58.82 1.39 -59.01
#